data_AF-A0ABD5PH58-F1
#
_entry.id   AF-A0ABD5PH58-F1
#
_cell.length_a   1.000
_cell.length_b   1.000
_cell.length_c   1.000
_cell.angle_alpha   90.00
_cell.angle_beta   90.00
_cell.angle_gamma   90.00
#
_symmetry.space_group_name_H-M   'P 1'
#
loop_
_entity.id
_entity.type
_entity.pdbx_description
1 polymer ?
#
loop_
_entity_poly.entity_id
_entity_poly.type
_entity_poly.pdbx_seq_one_letter_code
_entity_poly.pdbx_strand_id
1 'polypeptide(L)'
;MTELSATEVDRLAEDFNRYHSQEFPETHPVVEERLTDLLQEQNHLGVDEVADAIRWKLANQPSRRDRYIENLRSVPGKFVEFVTSAAFLVGKTRQQMKTLSAIPGVGYATATVLMTFRNPTEYAIGDRYINEAVLGLVDTQVTLSNYERLLGKLRELNPGEFDLRTVEKAYYMEHLKGR
;
A
#
# COMPACT_ATOMS: atom_id res chain seq x y z
N MET A 1 15.26 -11.63 -11.45
CA MET A 1 14.84 -11.46 -10.06
C MET A 1 15.11 -12.77 -9.34
N THR A 2 15.79 -12.72 -8.21
CA THR A 2 16.13 -13.88 -7.40
C THR A 2 14.94 -14.22 -6.49
N GLU A 3 14.62 -15.50 -6.35
CA GLU A 3 13.64 -15.98 -5.37
C GLU A 3 14.27 -15.90 -3.97
N LEU A 4 13.56 -15.27 -3.03
CA LEU A 4 14.01 -15.14 -1.65
C LEU A 4 13.55 -16.37 -0.85
N SER A 5 14.44 -16.92 -0.03
CA SER A 5 14.06 -17.92 0.98
C SER A 5 13.19 -17.30 2.08
N ALA A 6 12.49 -18.12 2.86
CA ALA A 6 11.68 -17.65 3.98
C ALA A 6 12.47 -16.79 4.97
N THR A 7 13.69 -17.22 5.33
CA THR A 7 14.59 -16.46 6.20
C THR A 7 14.99 -15.10 5.59
N GLU A 8 15.18 -15.03 4.27
CA GLU A 8 15.49 -13.77 3.60
C GLU A 8 14.27 -12.84 3.57
N VAL A 9 13.07 -13.37 3.35
CA VAL A 9 11.82 -12.60 3.41
C VAL A 9 11.64 -11.98 4.80
N ASP A 10 11.76 -12.77 5.86
CA ASP A 10 11.66 -12.26 7.24
C ASP A 10 12.67 -11.15 7.52
N ARG A 11 13.95 -11.42 7.26
CA ARG A 11 15.04 -10.47 7.52
C ARG A 11 14.86 -9.17 6.74
N LEU A 12 14.51 -9.24 5.45
CA LEU A 12 14.37 -8.07 4.60
C LEU A 12 13.10 -7.27 4.94
N ALA A 13 12.02 -7.93 5.34
CA ALA A 13 10.83 -7.26 5.84
C ALA A 13 11.09 -6.54 7.18
N GLU A 14 11.91 -7.10 8.07
CA GLU A 14 12.37 -6.41 9.28
C GLU A 14 13.27 -5.22 8.95
N ASP A 15 14.20 -5.37 8.00
CA ASP A 15 15.05 -4.28 7.52
C ASP A 15 14.21 -3.15 6.91
N PHE A 16 13.12 -3.49 6.20
CA PHE A 16 12.17 -2.51 5.69
C PHE A 16 11.57 -1.68 6.81
N ASN A 17 11.06 -2.35 7.85
CA ASN A 17 10.42 -1.69 8.97
C ASN A 17 11.43 -0.80 9.72
N ARG A 18 12.67 -1.28 9.90
CA ARG A 18 13.75 -0.53 10.55
C ARG A 18 14.12 0.72 9.77
N TYR A 19 14.37 0.58 8.47
CA TYR A 19 14.72 1.70 7.58
C TYR A 19 13.62 2.76 7.59
N HIS A 20 12.36 2.38 7.34
CA HIS A 20 11.27 3.34 7.30
C HIS A 20 10.94 3.97 8.66
N SER A 21 11.14 3.26 9.76
CA SER A 21 10.99 3.83 11.11
C SER A 21 12.06 4.87 11.43
N GLN A 22 13.26 4.75 10.83
CA GLN A 22 14.34 5.71 11.00
C GLN A 22 14.17 6.94 10.09
N GLU A 23 13.81 6.71 8.82
CA GLU A 23 13.64 7.79 7.83
C GLU A 23 12.33 8.56 8.03
N PHE A 24 11.27 7.88 8.47
CA PHE A 24 9.92 8.43 8.59
C PHE A 24 9.26 8.05 9.93
N PRO A 25 9.87 8.42 11.07
CA PRO A 25 9.46 7.96 12.40
C PRO A 25 8.02 8.35 12.77
N GLU A 26 7.56 9.50 12.29
CA GLU A 26 6.23 10.04 12.62
C GLU A 26 5.11 9.47 11.74
N THR A 27 5.43 8.81 10.62
CA THR A 27 4.43 8.35 9.67
C THR A 27 4.42 6.85 9.48
N HIS A 28 5.56 6.16 9.45
CA HIS A 28 5.56 4.83 8.85
C HIS A 28 5.08 3.70 9.77
N PRO A 29 5.70 3.43 10.93
CA PRO A 29 5.25 2.34 11.81
C PRO A 29 3.88 2.65 12.45
N VAL A 30 3.70 3.89 12.94
CA VAL A 30 2.51 4.29 13.70
C VAL A 30 1.24 4.33 12.85
N VAL A 31 1.33 4.75 11.58
CA VAL A 31 0.14 4.84 10.71
C VAL A 31 -0.27 3.49 10.16
N GLU A 32 0.68 2.64 9.76
CA GLU A 32 0.37 1.30 9.24
C GLU A 32 -0.38 0.48 10.29
N GLU A 33 0.16 0.38 11.52
CA GLU A 33 -0.46 -0.35 12.63
C GLU A 33 -1.83 0.22 12.99
N ARG A 34 -1.92 1.52 13.29
CA ARG A 34 -3.18 2.16 13.70
C ARG A 34 -4.28 2.04 12.65
N LEU A 35 -3.94 2.22 11.36
CA LEU A 35 -4.95 2.11 10.30
C LEU A 35 -5.36 0.67 10.06
N THR A 36 -4.44 -0.30 10.21
CA THR A 36 -4.80 -1.72 10.15
C THR A 36 -5.78 -2.07 11.25
N ASP A 37 -5.51 -1.72 12.51
CA ASP A 37 -6.40 -2.01 13.64
C ASP A 37 -7.78 -1.39 13.43
N LEU A 38 -7.82 -0.11 13.08
CA LEU A 38 -9.07 0.59 12.82
C LEU A 38 -9.88 -0.06 11.68
N LEU A 39 -9.21 -0.48 10.60
CA LEU A 39 -9.87 -1.14 9.48
C LEU A 39 -10.43 -2.53 9.84
N GLN A 40 -9.84 -3.23 10.81
CA GLN A 40 -10.42 -4.46 11.35
C GLN A 40 -11.66 -4.17 12.20
N GLU A 41 -11.68 -3.07 12.94
CA GLU A 41 -12.78 -2.73 13.84
C GLU A 41 -14.03 -2.19 13.12
N GLN A 42 -13.86 -1.20 12.24
CA GLN A 42 -14.99 -0.43 11.70
C GLN A 42 -15.20 -0.57 10.18
N ASN A 43 -14.30 -1.24 9.46
CA ASN A 43 -14.38 -1.52 8.01
C ASN A 43 -14.63 -0.28 7.12
N HIS A 44 -14.22 0.91 7.57
CA HIS A 44 -14.26 2.17 6.83
C HIS A 44 -13.25 3.16 7.41
N LEU A 45 -12.94 4.23 6.66
CA LEU A 45 -12.06 5.31 7.09
C LEU A 45 -12.70 6.67 6.84
N GLY A 46 -12.40 7.64 7.71
CA GLY A 46 -12.74 9.03 7.51
C GLY A 46 -11.67 9.79 6.72
N VAL A 47 -11.86 11.11 6.63
CA VAL A 47 -10.95 12.01 5.90
C VAL A 47 -9.55 12.01 6.49
N ASP A 48 -9.44 12.05 7.82
CA ASP A 48 -8.13 12.16 8.45
C ASP A 48 -7.32 10.86 8.34
N GLU A 49 -7.98 9.70 8.43
CA GLU A 49 -7.31 8.42 8.24
C GLU A 49 -6.86 8.20 6.80
N VAL A 50 -7.68 8.59 5.80
CA VAL A 50 -7.25 8.55 4.40
C VAL A 50 -6.13 9.57 4.16
N ALA A 51 -6.14 10.72 4.82
CA ALA A 51 -5.04 11.68 4.76
C ALA A 51 -3.76 11.07 5.34
N ASP A 52 -3.84 10.31 6.42
CA ASP A 52 -2.69 9.62 7.01
C ASP A 52 -2.11 8.56 6.06
N ALA A 53 -2.96 7.78 5.37
CA ALA A 53 -2.48 6.87 4.33
C ALA A 53 -1.79 7.60 3.17
N ILE A 54 -2.25 8.80 2.80
CA ILE A 54 -1.58 9.65 1.81
C ILE A 54 -0.23 10.16 2.36
N ARG A 55 -0.17 10.60 3.62
CA ARG A 55 1.08 11.03 4.28
C ARG A 55 2.09 9.91 4.32
N TRP A 56 1.65 8.71 4.67
CA TRP A 56 2.44 7.49 4.67
C TRP A 56 3.00 7.21 3.28
N LYS A 57 2.14 7.20 2.24
CA LYS A 57 2.58 6.83 0.88
C LYS A 57 3.51 7.85 0.23
N LEU A 58 3.32 9.12 0.56
CA LEU A 58 4.03 10.25 -0.03
C LEU A 58 4.95 10.94 0.98
N ALA A 59 5.49 10.20 1.95
CA ALA A 59 6.36 10.74 3.00
C ALA A 59 7.54 11.53 2.41
N ASN A 60 8.11 11.06 1.29
CA ASN A 60 9.21 11.72 0.58
C ASN A 60 8.78 12.74 -0.50
N GLN A 61 7.49 13.04 -0.65
CA GLN A 61 6.94 13.92 -1.68
C GLN A 61 5.97 14.95 -1.07
N PRO A 62 6.44 15.86 -0.20
CA PRO A 62 5.58 16.75 0.60
C PRO A 62 4.65 17.62 -0.25
N SER A 63 5.14 18.22 -1.35
CA SER A 63 4.29 19.06 -2.21
C SER A 63 3.18 18.27 -2.91
N ARG A 64 3.45 17.02 -3.30
CA ARG A 64 2.44 16.15 -3.91
C ARG A 64 1.43 15.65 -2.87
N ARG A 65 1.93 15.29 -1.68
CA ARG A 65 1.16 14.87 -0.51
C ARG A 65 0.15 15.94 -0.11
N ASP A 66 0.60 17.17 0.07
CA ASP A 66 -0.24 18.26 0.56
C ASP A 66 -1.37 18.57 -0.43
N ARG A 67 -1.06 18.62 -1.73
CA ARG A 67 -2.07 18.77 -2.78
C ARG A 67 -3.10 17.63 -2.80
N TYR A 68 -2.69 16.38 -2.58
CA TYR A 68 -3.63 15.26 -2.55
C TYR A 68 -4.50 15.27 -1.30
N ILE A 69 -3.97 15.72 -0.17
CA ILE A 69 -4.76 15.93 1.05
C ILE A 69 -5.75 17.08 0.88
N GLU A 70 -5.35 18.17 0.22
CA GLU A 70 -6.26 19.28 -0.12
C GLU A 70 -7.41 18.80 -1.01
N ASN A 71 -7.12 18.01 -2.05
CA ASN A 71 -8.14 17.40 -2.88
C ASN A 71 -9.08 16.49 -2.06
N LEU A 72 -8.54 15.64 -1.19
CA LEU A 72 -9.34 14.78 -0.30
C LEU A 72 -10.28 15.60 0.60
N ARG A 73 -9.82 16.75 1.10
CA ARG A 73 -10.62 17.63 1.96
C ARG A 73 -11.66 18.46 1.20
N SER A 74 -11.66 18.41 -0.13
CA SER A 74 -12.68 19.09 -0.95
C SER A 74 -14.04 18.37 -0.96
N VAL A 75 -14.11 17.13 -0.45
CA VAL A 75 -15.34 16.34 -0.38
C VAL A 75 -15.80 16.14 1.07
N PRO A 76 -17.11 15.94 1.31
CA PRO A 76 -17.63 15.70 2.66
C PRO A 76 -17.05 14.43 3.30
N GLY A 77 -16.83 14.45 4.61
CA GLY A 77 -16.32 13.27 5.33
C GLY A 77 -17.19 12.02 5.15
N LYS A 78 -18.52 12.18 5.14
CA LYS A 78 -19.47 11.08 4.86
C LYS A 78 -19.31 10.45 3.48
N PHE A 79 -18.86 11.21 2.48
CA PHE A 79 -18.53 10.63 1.17
C PHE A 79 -17.32 9.70 1.27
N VAL A 80 -16.27 10.10 2.01
CA VAL A 80 -15.07 9.27 2.21
C VAL A 80 -15.38 8.00 2.99
N GLU A 81 -16.13 8.11 4.09
CA GLU A 81 -16.59 6.95 4.86
C GLU A 81 -17.41 5.97 3.98
N PHE A 82 -18.34 6.50 3.19
CA PHE A 82 -19.17 5.67 2.30
C PHE A 82 -18.34 4.96 1.24
N VAL A 83 -17.43 5.67 0.57
CA VAL A 83 -16.62 5.08 -0.51
C VAL A 83 -15.65 4.03 0.03
N THR A 84 -15.01 4.27 1.17
CA THR A 84 -14.11 3.29 1.79
C THR A 84 -14.88 2.06 2.27
N SER A 85 -16.01 2.24 2.95
CA SER A 85 -16.91 1.14 3.34
C SER A 85 -17.34 0.30 2.13
N ALA A 86 -17.83 0.94 1.07
CA ALA A 86 -18.25 0.27 -0.15
C ALA A 86 -17.11 -0.49 -0.83
N ALA A 87 -15.89 0.08 -0.87
CA ALA A 87 -14.73 -0.60 -1.43
C ALA A 87 -14.38 -1.88 -0.64
N PHE A 88 -14.45 -1.85 0.69
CA PHE A 88 -14.09 -3.01 1.51
C PHE A 88 -15.16 -4.09 1.56
N LEU A 89 -16.40 -3.80 1.18
CA LEU A 89 -17.45 -4.80 0.98
C LEU A 89 -17.33 -5.56 -0.35
N VAL A 90 -16.63 -4.99 -1.33
CA VAL A 90 -16.49 -5.59 -2.67
C VAL A 90 -15.31 -6.56 -2.71
N GLY A 91 -15.54 -7.84 -2.98
CA GLY A 91 -14.49 -8.87 -3.04
C GLY A 91 -13.68 -8.93 -4.35
N LYS A 92 -13.61 -7.85 -5.15
CA LYS A 92 -12.92 -7.85 -6.45
C LYS A 92 -11.91 -6.71 -6.56
N THR A 93 -10.62 -7.05 -6.61
CA THR A 93 -9.48 -6.10 -6.65
C THR A 93 -9.70 -4.90 -7.56
N ARG A 94 -10.08 -5.12 -8.83
CA ARG A 94 -10.33 -4.03 -9.79
C ARG A 94 -11.42 -3.08 -9.35
N GLN A 95 -12.50 -3.61 -8.80
CA GLN A 95 -13.61 -2.79 -8.34
C GLN A 95 -13.22 -2.02 -7.09
N GLN A 96 -12.52 -2.65 -6.13
CA GLN A 96 -12.02 -1.96 -4.94
C GLN A 96 -11.12 -0.77 -5.28
N MET A 97 -10.13 -0.98 -6.16
CA MET A 97 -9.23 0.09 -6.60
C MET A 97 -9.99 1.23 -7.29
N LYS A 98 -10.93 0.91 -8.19
CA LYS A 98 -11.76 1.92 -8.87
C LYS A 98 -12.60 2.71 -7.87
N THR A 99 -13.25 2.02 -6.95
CA THR A 99 -14.10 2.62 -5.91
C THR A 99 -13.27 3.56 -5.03
N LEU A 100 -12.15 3.11 -4.49
CA LEU A 100 -11.27 3.96 -3.69
C LEU A 100 -10.73 5.16 -4.48
N SER A 101 -10.39 4.97 -5.76
CA SER A 101 -9.90 6.06 -6.62
C SER A 101 -10.95 7.10 -6.99
N ALA A 102 -12.22 6.88 -6.65
CA ALA A 102 -13.25 7.90 -6.77
C ALA A 102 -13.12 9.01 -5.72
N ILE A 103 -12.35 8.77 -4.63
CA ILE A 103 -12.03 9.79 -3.64
C ILE A 103 -10.99 10.75 -4.24
N PRO A 104 -11.29 12.06 -4.35
CA PRO A 104 -10.29 13.02 -4.82
C PRO A 104 -9.02 12.96 -3.97
N GLY A 105 -7.85 12.96 -4.63
CA GLY A 105 -6.56 12.79 -3.96
C GLY A 105 -6.11 11.34 -3.76
N VAL A 106 -6.99 10.35 -3.97
CA VAL A 106 -6.64 8.91 -3.91
C VAL A 106 -6.40 8.39 -5.33
N GLY A 107 -5.14 8.16 -5.68
CA GLY A 107 -4.77 7.43 -6.90
C GLY A 107 -4.68 5.93 -6.66
N TYR A 108 -4.47 5.14 -7.72
CA TYR A 108 -4.34 3.68 -7.59
C TYR A 108 -3.23 3.26 -6.63
N ALA A 109 -2.08 3.93 -6.62
CA ALA A 109 -0.99 3.62 -5.68
C ALA A 109 -1.37 3.88 -4.21
N THR A 110 -2.30 4.80 -3.92
CA THR A 110 -2.82 5.01 -2.56
C THR A 110 -3.94 4.02 -2.26
N ALA A 111 -4.76 3.67 -3.25
CA ALA A 111 -5.79 2.65 -3.09
C ALA A 111 -5.20 1.29 -2.69
N THR A 112 -4.05 0.90 -3.25
CA THR A 112 -3.35 -0.33 -2.86
C THR A 112 -2.88 -0.29 -1.39
N VAL A 113 -2.45 0.88 -0.88
CA VAL A 113 -2.14 1.06 0.55
C VAL A 113 -3.36 0.79 1.42
N LEU A 114 -4.49 1.43 1.11
CA LEU A 114 -5.74 1.25 1.86
C LEU A 114 -6.22 -0.21 1.86
N MET A 115 -6.13 -0.88 0.70
CA MET A 115 -6.47 -2.30 0.58
C MET A 115 -5.52 -3.19 1.37
N THR A 116 -4.23 -2.87 1.37
CA THR A 116 -3.20 -3.63 2.09
C THR A 116 -3.34 -3.47 3.60
N PHE A 117 -3.59 -2.25 4.09
CA PHE A 117 -3.80 -2.04 5.53
C PHE A 117 -5.06 -2.75 6.03
N ARG A 118 -6.10 -2.87 5.18
CA ARG A 118 -7.31 -3.63 5.49
C ARG A 118 -7.09 -5.15 5.50
N ASN A 119 -6.27 -5.67 4.59
CA ASN A 119 -6.02 -7.10 4.48
C ASN A 119 -4.58 -7.33 3.95
N PRO A 120 -3.58 -7.34 4.85
CA PRO A 120 -2.17 -7.48 4.47
C PRO A 120 -1.84 -8.88 3.95
N THR A 121 -2.68 -9.88 4.27
CA THR A 121 -2.54 -11.25 3.79
C THR A 121 -2.80 -11.35 2.28
N GLU A 122 -3.83 -10.66 1.78
CA GLU A 122 -4.25 -10.76 0.38
C GLU A 122 -3.73 -9.66 -0.54
N TYR A 123 -3.24 -8.56 0.03
CA TYR A 123 -2.82 -7.38 -0.71
C TYR A 123 -1.42 -6.93 -0.33
N ALA A 124 -0.80 -6.24 -1.28
CA ALA A 124 0.53 -5.66 -1.16
C ALA A 124 0.52 -4.24 -1.71
N ILE A 125 1.48 -3.42 -1.29
CA ILE A 125 1.51 -2.03 -1.71
C ILE A 125 2.09 -1.93 -3.13
N GLY A 126 1.25 -1.49 -4.06
CA GLY A 126 1.71 -1.18 -5.42
C GLY A 126 2.43 0.16 -5.50
N ASP A 127 3.64 0.17 -6.07
CA ASP A 127 4.32 1.36 -6.58
C ASP A 127 5.32 1.05 -7.70
N ARG A 128 6.03 2.09 -8.17
CA ARG A 128 6.98 1.96 -9.29
C ARG A 128 8.17 1.06 -8.96
N TYR A 129 8.68 1.08 -7.73
CA TYR A 129 9.85 0.32 -7.33
C TYR A 129 9.51 -1.16 -7.21
N ILE A 130 8.35 -1.50 -6.62
CA ILE A 130 7.93 -2.89 -6.57
C ILE A 130 7.54 -3.42 -7.96
N ASN A 131 6.95 -2.59 -8.84
CA ASN A 131 6.71 -2.97 -10.23
C ASN A 131 8.02 -3.27 -10.97
N GLU A 132 9.06 -2.47 -10.74
CA GLU A 132 10.39 -2.70 -11.31
C GLU A 132 11.01 -3.98 -10.74
N ALA A 133 11.02 -4.11 -9.41
CA ALA A 133 11.61 -5.24 -8.71
C ALA A 133 10.96 -6.58 -9.10
N VAL A 134 9.63 -6.62 -9.12
CA VAL A 134 8.85 -7.87 -9.23
C VAL A 134 8.44 -8.18 -10.66
N LEU A 135 8.08 -7.16 -11.45
CA LEU A 135 7.57 -7.34 -12.81
C LEU A 135 8.57 -6.91 -13.89
N GLY A 136 9.71 -6.31 -13.53
CA GLY A 136 10.67 -5.75 -14.49
C GLY A 136 10.14 -4.53 -15.24
N LEU A 137 9.08 -3.87 -14.72
CA LEU A 137 8.43 -2.73 -15.37
C LEU A 137 9.02 -1.41 -14.87
N VAL A 138 10.07 -0.93 -15.57
CA VAL A 138 10.78 0.31 -15.22
C VAL A 138 9.86 1.53 -15.34
N ASP A 139 9.95 2.43 -14.36
CA ASP A 139 9.22 3.72 -14.28
C ASP A 139 7.70 3.63 -14.55
N THR A 140 7.12 2.46 -14.28
CA THR A 140 5.71 2.20 -14.58
C THR A 140 4.83 2.50 -13.37
N GLN A 141 3.88 3.42 -13.53
CA GLN A 141 2.88 3.73 -12.52
C GLN A 141 1.94 2.53 -12.25
N VAL A 142 1.29 2.53 -11.09
CA VAL A 142 0.29 1.51 -10.75
C VAL A 142 -0.93 1.65 -11.66
N THR A 143 -1.34 0.54 -12.26
CA THR A 143 -2.55 0.38 -13.07
C THR A 143 -3.32 -0.84 -12.59
N LEU A 144 -4.58 -0.98 -12.98
CA LEU A 144 -5.36 -2.18 -12.65
C LEU A 144 -4.70 -3.46 -13.19
N SER A 145 -4.14 -3.40 -14.39
CA SER A 145 -3.55 -4.56 -15.07
C SER A 145 -2.24 -4.99 -14.42
N ASN A 146 -1.32 -4.05 -14.16
CA ASN A 146 -0.05 -4.42 -13.52
C ASN A 146 -0.22 -4.78 -12.04
N TYR A 147 -1.22 -4.23 -11.34
CA TYR A 147 -1.42 -4.56 -9.94
C TYR A 147 -1.92 -6.00 -9.74
N GLU A 148 -2.85 -6.48 -10.57
CA GLU A 148 -3.25 -7.90 -10.52
C GLU A 148 -2.08 -8.84 -10.85
N ARG A 149 -1.26 -8.47 -11.85
CA ARG A 149 -0.02 -9.22 -12.18
C ARG A 149 0.97 -9.20 -11.03
N LEU A 150 1.12 -8.05 -10.34
CA LEU A 150 1.98 -7.89 -9.17
C LEU A 150 1.54 -8.82 -8.05
N LEU A 151 0.25 -8.82 -7.68
CA LEU A 151 -0.26 -9.70 -6.63
C LEU A 151 -0.09 -11.18 -6.98
N GLY A 152 -0.36 -11.56 -8.24
CA GLY A 152 -0.11 -12.92 -8.71
C GLY A 152 1.35 -13.31 -8.57
N LYS A 153 2.27 -12.41 -8.99
CA LYS A 153 3.70 -12.69 -8.92
C LYS A 153 4.23 -12.76 -7.49
N LEU A 154 3.76 -11.89 -6.59
CA LEU A 154 4.13 -11.94 -5.17
C LEU A 154 3.66 -13.24 -4.50
N ARG A 155 2.48 -13.77 -4.87
CA ARG A 155 2.03 -15.09 -4.40
C ARG A 155 2.93 -16.22 -4.88
N GLU A 156 3.36 -16.18 -6.15
CA GLU A 156 4.32 -17.17 -6.67
C GLU A 156 5.67 -17.12 -5.97
N LEU A 157 6.12 -15.92 -5.60
CA LEU A 157 7.40 -15.69 -4.93
C LEU A 157 7.33 -15.90 -3.42
N ASN A 158 6.15 -16.15 -2.85
CA ASN A 158 5.98 -16.32 -1.42
C ASN A 158 6.53 -17.69 -1.01
N PRO A 159 7.66 -17.76 -0.27
CA PRO A 159 8.30 -19.03 0.07
C PRO A 159 7.60 -19.78 1.21
N GLY A 160 6.49 -19.24 1.73
CA GLY A 160 5.72 -19.82 2.82
C GLY A 160 4.36 -19.14 2.99
N GLU A 161 3.80 -19.23 4.19
CA GLU A 161 2.50 -18.64 4.54
C GLU A 161 2.65 -17.19 5.03
N PHE A 162 3.48 -16.39 4.36
CA PHE A 162 3.65 -14.98 4.71
C PHE A 162 2.49 -14.14 4.18
N ASP A 163 2.13 -13.09 4.92
CA ASP A 163 1.30 -12.02 4.39
C ASP A 163 1.95 -11.42 3.12
N LEU A 164 1.15 -11.11 2.10
CA LEU A 164 1.68 -10.50 0.88
C LEU A 164 2.35 -9.15 1.14
N ARG A 165 1.90 -8.40 2.17
CA ARG A 165 2.60 -7.20 2.65
C ARG A 165 4.03 -7.52 3.10
N THR A 166 4.28 -8.63 3.79
CA THR A 166 5.61 -9.03 4.25
C THR A 166 6.51 -9.39 3.07
N VAL A 167 5.99 -10.16 2.10
CA VAL A 167 6.71 -10.50 0.87
C VAL A 167 7.07 -9.24 0.08
N GLU A 168 6.13 -8.31 -0.07
CA GLU A 168 6.38 -7.05 -0.79
C GLU A 168 7.42 -6.16 -0.09
N LYS A 169 7.39 -6.04 1.26
CA LYS A 169 8.44 -5.34 2.02
C LYS A 169 9.82 -5.92 1.72
N ALA A 170 9.94 -7.25 1.69
CA ALA A 170 11.21 -7.92 1.42
C ALA A 170 11.75 -7.61 0.03
N TYR A 171 10.92 -7.75 -1.01
CA TYR A 171 11.32 -7.46 -2.39
C TYR A 171 11.60 -5.98 -2.63
N TYR A 172 10.87 -5.08 -1.95
CA TYR A 172 11.16 -3.66 -1.97
C TYR A 172 12.56 -3.36 -1.41
N MET A 173 12.89 -3.95 -0.26
CA MET A 173 14.21 -3.73 0.36
C MET A 173 15.36 -4.36 -0.40
N GLU A 174 15.16 -5.54 -0.97
CA GLU A 174 16.17 -6.15 -1.84
C GLU A 174 16.49 -5.24 -3.02
N HIS A 175 15.44 -4.68 -3.66
CA HIS A 175 15.60 -3.74 -4.76
C HIS A 175 16.30 -2.45 -4.35
N LEU A 176 16.01 -1.91 -3.16
CA LEU A 176 16.70 -0.73 -2.65
C LEU A 176 18.18 -0.98 -2.36
N LYS A 177 18.53 -2.16 -1.84
CA LYS A 177 19.93 -2.52 -1.53
C LYS A 177 20.76 -2.86 -2.76
N GLY A 178 20.11 -3.31 -3.83
CA GLY A 178 20.75 -3.59 -5.11
C GLY A 178 21.06 -2.34 -5.96
N ARG A 179 20.73 -1.14 -5.47
CA ARG A 179 21.04 0.16 -6.08
C ARG A 179 22.21 0.83 -5.37
#